data_AF-A0A3G6JJ01-F1
#
_entry.id   AF-A0A3G6JJ01-F1
#
_cell.length_a   1.000
_cell.length_b   1.000
_cell.length_c   1.000
_cell.angle_alpha   90.00
_cell.angle_beta   90.00
_cell.angle_gamma   90.00
#
_symmetry.space_group_name_H-M   'P 1'
#
loop_
_entity.id
_entity.type
_entity.pdbx_description
1 polymer ?
#
loop_
_entity_poly.entity_id
_entity_poly.type
_entity_poly.pdbx_seq_one_letter_code
_entity_poly.pdbx_strand_id
1 'polypeptide(L)'
;MKQSFETSKLYYGFPIFILGYQDQTYGYNVTTCSSSYSLGDWLVFRVGSKENAADQIKHYQKFTVNIPDESFILQMEQAGFISHREKIAELCLDFRPSKLT
;
A
#
# COMPACT_ATOMS: atom_id res chain seq x y z
N MET A 1 -25.81 -26.85 1.68
CA MET A 1 -25.73 -26.67 3.15
C MET A 1 -24.57 -25.72 3.42
N LYS A 2 -24.75 -24.65 4.20
CA LYS A 2 -23.65 -23.72 4.53
C LYS A 2 -22.78 -24.34 5.63
N GLN A 3 -21.46 -24.20 5.53
CA GLN A 3 -20.50 -24.69 6.52
C GLN A 3 -19.85 -23.52 7.23
N SER A 4 -19.71 -23.62 8.55
CA SER A 4 -18.92 -22.67 9.33
C SER A 4 -17.43 -22.91 9.06
N PHE A 5 -16.67 -21.82 9.01
CA PHE A 5 -15.22 -21.86 8.88
C PHE A 5 -14.59 -20.97 9.96
N GLU A 6 -13.68 -21.54 10.74
CA GLU A 6 -12.96 -20.82 11.79
C GLU A 6 -11.91 -19.91 11.15
N THR A 7 -12.21 -18.62 11.04
CA THR A 7 -11.27 -17.61 10.55
C THR A 7 -11.43 -16.28 11.27
N SER A 8 -10.31 -15.58 11.46
CA SER A 8 -10.31 -14.18 11.93
C SER A 8 -10.51 -13.16 10.81
N LYS A 9 -10.39 -13.59 9.54
CA LYS A 9 -10.48 -12.73 8.36
C LYS A 9 -11.09 -13.49 7.18
N LEU A 10 -12.09 -12.89 6.52
CA LEU A 10 -12.70 -13.44 5.31
C LEU A 10 -12.88 -12.31 4.29
N TYR A 11 -11.84 -12.07 3.50
CA TYR A 11 -11.80 -11.00 2.50
C TYR A 11 -11.53 -11.62 1.13
N TYR A 12 -12.57 -11.72 0.30
CA TYR A 12 -12.44 -12.19 -1.09
C TYR A 12 -12.62 -11.02 -2.05
N GLY A 13 -11.79 -11.01 -3.10
CA GLY A 13 -11.91 -10.01 -4.17
C GLY A 13 -11.59 -8.57 -3.75
N PHE A 14 -10.84 -8.39 -2.66
CA PHE A 14 -10.37 -7.06 -2.28
C PHE A 14 -9.29 -6.59 -3.26
N PRO A 15 -9.29 -5.30 -3.64
CA PRO A 15 -8.24 -4.78 -4.50
C PRO A 15 -6.90 -4.84 -3.77
N ILE A 16 -5.83 -5.11 -4.53
CA ILE A 16 -4.45 -5.00 -4.06
C ILE A 16 -3.84 -3.84 -4.84
N PHE A 17 -3.27 -2.88 -4.14
CA PHE A 17 -2.68 -1.68 -4.75
C PHE A 17 -1.46 -1.22 -3.96
N ILE A 18 -0.66 -0.35 -4.57
CA ILE A 18 0.52 0.23 -3.96
C ILE A 18 0.22 1.65 -3.51
N LEU A 19 0.44 1.90 -2.22
CA LEU A 19 0.54 3.25 -1.66
C LEU A 19 1.96 3.76 -1.87
N GLY A 20 2.11 4.84 -2.65
CA GLY A 20 3.37 5.59 -2.72
C GLY A 20 3.30 6.81 -1.81
N TYR A 21 4.32 7.06 -1.00
CA TYR A 21 4.35 8.15 -0.02
C TYR A 21 5.75 8.74 0.12
N GLN A 22 5.81 9.98 0.60
CA GLN A 22 7.07 10.65 0.91
C GLN A 22 7.66 10.07 2.19
N ASP A 23 8.98 9.93 2.26
CA ASP A 23 9.69 9.24 3.35
C ASP A 23 10.88 10.09 3.81
N GLN A 24 10.99 10.34 5.12
CA GLN A 24 12.06 11.16 5.69
C GLN A 24 13.47 10.56 5.52
N THR A 25 13.57 9.22 5.44
CA THR A 25 14.85 8.50 5.36
C THR A 25 15.29 8.32 3.91
N TYR A 26 14.36 7.97 3.03
CA TYR A 26 14.65 7.55 1.65
C TYR A 26 14.10 8.52 0.58
N GLY A 27 13.52 9.64 0.98
CA GLY A 27 12.83 10.60 0.10
C GLY A 27 11.43 10.13 -0.27
N TYR A 28 11.29 8.93 -0.83
CA TYR A 28 10.01 8.30 -1.17
C TYR A 28 10.03 6.81 -0.89
N ASN A 29 8.86 6.24 -0.63
CA ASN A 29 8.72 4.82 -0.34
C ASN A 29 7.34 4.29 -0.76
N VAL A 30 7.20 2.98 -0.73
CA VAL A 30 5.98 2.27 -1.13
C VAL A 30 5.52 1.25 -0.09
N THR A 31 4.25 0.93 -0.07
CA THR A 31 3.73 -0.25 0.65
C THR A 31 2.48 -0.79 -0.02
N THR A 32 2.29 -2.10 0.06
CA THR A 32 1.09 -2.74 -0.45
C THR A 32 -0.06 -2.58 0.52
N CYS A 33 -1.24 -2.26 0.00
CA CYS A 33 -2.47 -2.18 0.76
C CYS A 33 -3.56 -2.97 0.07
N SER A 34 -4.38 -3.64 0.88
CA SER A 34 -5.57 -4.37 0.42
C SER A 34 -6.82 -4.09 1.25
N SER A 35 -6.64 -3.68 2.50
CA SER A 35 -7.75 -3.34 3.40
C SER A 35 -8.30 -1.96 3.04
N SER A 36 -9.27 -1.93 2.11
CA SER A 36 -9.83 -0.68 1.59
C SER A 36 -11.30 -0.80 1.16
N TYR A 37 -11.96 0.35 1.04
CA TYR A 37 -13.28 0.53 0.44
C TYR A 37 -13.46 1.98 -0.02
N SER A 38 -14.38 2.22 -0.95
CA SER A 38 -14.81 3.57 -1.32
C SER A 38 -15.90 4.09 -0.38
N LEU A 39 -15.82 5.36 0.02
CA LEU A 39 -16.86 6.06 0.76
C LEU A 39 -17.19 7.37 0.04
N GLY A 40 -18.18 7.33 -0.86
CA GLY A 40 -18.44 8.43 -1.79
C GLY A 40 -17.21 8.67 -2.68
N ASP A 41 -16.73 9.91 -2.73
CA ASP A 41 -15.52 10.29 -3.48
C ASP A 41 -14.21 9.97 -2.76
N TRP A 42 -14.27 9.32 -1.59
CA TRP A 42 -13.10 9.01 -0.77
C TRP A 42 -12.66 7.55 -0.92
N LEU A 43 -11.36 7.33 -0.99
CA LEU A 43 -10.76 6.02 -0.69
C LEU A 43 -10.49 5.93 0.81
N VAL A 44 -11.09 4.95 1.48
CA VAL A 44 -10.77 4.59 2.86
C VAL A 44 -9.92 3.34 2.85
N PHE A 45 -8.77 3.39 3.52
CA PHE A 45 -7.86 2.25 3.63
C PHE A 45 -7.27 2.15 5.04
N ARG A 46 -6.76 0.97 5.38
CA ARG A 46 -6.08 0.71 6.65
C ARG A 46 -4.60 0.47 6.42
N VAL A 47 -3.79 1.14 7.24
CA VAL A 47 -2.35 0.86 7.41
C VAL A 47 -2.11 0.47 8.87
N GLY A 48 -1.20 -0.46 9.12
CA GLY A 48 -0.80 -0.83 10.48
C GLY A 48 -0.19 0.38 11.20
N SER A 49 -0.61 0.65 12.44
CA SER A 49 -0.19 1.86 13.16
C SER A 49 1.29 1.91 13.53
N LYS A 50 2.01 0.80 13.38
CA LYS A 50 3.46 0.67 13.62
C LYS A 50 4.28 0.63 12.33
N GLU A 51 3.61 0.71 11.17
CA GLU A 51 4.28 0.68 9.88
C GLU A 51 4.84 2.05 9.52
N ASN A 52 5.99 2.06 8.84
CA ASN A 52 6.61 3.28 8.30
C ASN A 52 5.62 4.16 7.52
N ALA A 53 4.77 3.54 6.69
CA ALA A 53 3.76 4.24 5.92
C ALA A 53 2.78 5.03 6.80
N ALA A 54 2.39 4.51 7.97
CA ALA A 54 1.44 5.21 8.83
C ALA A 54 2.04 6.52 9.39
N ASP A 55 3.30 6.50 9.81
CA ASP A 55 3.98 7.66 10.35
C ASP A 55 4.26 8.71 9.27
N GLN A 56 4.81 8.25 8.14
CA GLN A 56 5.18 9.14 7.04
C GLN A 56 3.96 9.77 6.34
N ILE A 57 2.88 9.01 6.11
CA ILE A 57 1.64 9.56 5.55
C ILE A 57 0.99 10.57 6.50
N LYS A 58 1.01 10.32 7.82
CA LYS A 58 0.51 11.30 8.80
C LYS A 58 1.34 12.58 8.80
N HIS A 59 2.66 12.46 8.68
CA HIS A 59 3.58 13.59 8.68
C HIS A 59 3.42 14.46 7.43
N TYR A 60 3.43 13.86 6.24
CA TYR A 60 3.39 14.59 4.97
C TYR A 60 1.98 14.87 4.45
N GLN A 61 0.97 14.17 4.98
CA GLN A 61 -0.44 14.29 4.59
C GLN A 61 -0.70 14.09 3.08
N LYS A 62 0.18 13.35 2.40
CA LYS A 62 0.11 13.07 0.96
C LYS A 62 0.51 11.63 0.69
N PHE A 63 -0.20 11.01 -0.24
CA PHE A 63 0.11 9.68 -0.78
C PHE A 63 -0.50 9.55 -2.19
N THR A 64 -0.06 8.52 -2.90
CA THR A 64 -0.60 8.12 -4.20
C THR A 64 -1.14 6.70 -4.11
N VAL A 65 -2.14 6.40 -4.94
CA VAL A 65 -2.68 5.06 -5.12
C VAL A 65 -2.30 4.60 -6.50
N ASN A 66 -1.57 3.51 -6.59
CA ASN A 66 -1.09 2.94 -7.84
C ASN A 66 -1.73 1.55 -8.01
N ILE A 67 -2.39 1.33 -9.14
CA ILE A 67 -3.05 0.07 -9.48
C ILE A 67 -2.20 -0.61 -10.55
N PRO A 68 -1.28 -1.50 -10.15
CA PRO A 68 -0.48 -2.24 -11.12
C PRO A 68 -1.27 -3.41 -11.72
N ASP A 69 -0.81 -3.91 -12.87
CA ASP A 69 -1.28 -5.15 -13.46
C ASP A 69 -0.56 -6.38 -12.86
N GLU A 70 -0.94 -7.59 -13.32
CA GLU A 70 -0.39 -8.85 -12.84
C GLU A 70 1.12 -9.02 -13.02
N SER A 71 1.77 -8.26 -13.92
CA SER A 71 3.22 -8.34 -14.14
C SER A 71 4.04 -7.85 -12.94
N PHE A 72 3.41 -7.10 -12.01
CA PHE A 72 4.03 -6.60 -10.79
C PHE A 72 3.68 -7.41 -9.54
N ILE A 73 3.12 -8.62 -9.68
CA ILE A 73 2.63 -9.40 -8.54
C ILE A 73 3.71 -9.67 -7.48
N LEU A 74 4.95 -9.92 -7.91
CA LEU A 74 6.08 -10.16 -7.01
C LEU A 74 6.43 -8.89 -6.22
N GLN A 75 6.50 -7.75 -6.90
CA GLN A 75 6.80 -6.46 -6.28
C GLN A 75 5.68 -6.06 -5.31
N MET A 76 4.42 -6.34 -5.65
CA MET A 76 3.29 -6.13 -4.75
C MET A 76 3.39 -6.99 -3.49
N GLU A 77 3.76 -8.26 -3.60
CA GLU A 77 3.93 -9.09 -2.42
C GLU A 77 5.08 -8.57 -1.54
N GLN A 78 6.24 -8.30 -2.15
CA GLN A 78 7.44 -7.85 -1.44
C GLN A 78 7.24 -6.49 -0.76
N ALA A 79 6.61 -5.51 -1.42
CA ALA A 79 6.37 -4.18 -0.87
C ALA A 79 5.47 -4.19 0.38
N GLY A 80 4.64 -5.22 0.55
CA GLY A 80 3.82 -5.46 1.74
C GLY A 80 4.54 -6.21 2.86
N PHE A 81 5.63 -6.91 2.56
CA PHE A 81 6.33 -7.79 3.51
C PHE A 81 7.52 -7.13 4.21
N ILE A 82 8.23 -6.25 3.51
CA ILE A 82 9.38 -5.52 4.07
C ILE A 82 8.95 -4.13 4.56
N SER A 83 9.49 -3.66 5.67
CA SER A 83 9.25 -2.32 6.22
C SER A 83 10.57 -1.65 6.65
N HIS A 84 10.58 -0.31 6.67
CA HIS A 84 11.77 0.51 6.99
C HIS A 84 13.01 0.21 6.12
N ARG A 85 12.78 0.08 4.81
CA ARG A 85 13.83 -0.12 3.79
C ARG A 85 13.59 0.79 2.58
N GLU A 86 14.61 0.96 1.76
CA GLU A 86 14.54 1.69 0.48
C GLU A 86 13.88 0.83 -0.61
N LYS A 87 12.56 0.68 -0.55
CA LYS A 87 11.84 -0.31 -1.37
C LYS A 87 11.80 0.05 -2.86
N ILE A 88 11.84 1.33 -3.22
CA ILE A 88 11.79 1.74 -4.64
C ILE A 88 13.01 1.19 -5.37
N ALA A 89 14.21 1.35 -4.80
CA ALA A 89 15.44 0.82 -5.35
C ALA A 89 15.52 -0.71 -5.20
N GLU A 90 15.20 -1.26 -4.02
CA GLU A 90 15.26 -2.70 -3.75
C GLU A 90 14.34 -3.53 -4.66
N LEU A 91 13.19 -2.97 -5.03
CA LEU A 91 12.20 -3.62 -5.89
C LEU A 91 12.29 -3.20 -7.37
N CYS A 92 13.30 -2.40 -7.73
CA CYS A 92 13.52 -1.89 -9.09
C CYS A 92 12.27 -1.22 -9.70
N LEU A 93 11.56 -0.40 -8.92
CA LEU A 93 10.33 0.28 -9.38
C LEU A 93 10.66 1.55 -10.17
N ASP A 94 9.98 1.75 -11.30
CA ASP A 94 10.02 3.03 -12.03
C ASP A 94 9.25 4.10 -11.24
N PHE A 95 9.98 4.92 -10.49
CA PHE A 95 9.40 5.99 -9.69
C PHE A 95 9.27 7.28 -10.49
N ARG A 96 8.05 7.85 -10.45
CA ARG A 96 7.76 9.17 -11.03
C ARG A 96 7.02 10.02 -10.00
N PRO A 97 7.57 11.17 -9.58
CA PRO A 97 6.87 12.04 -8.65
C PRO A 97 5.58 12.55 -9.28
N SER A 98 4.48 12.50 -8.51
CA SER A 98 3.20 13.07 -8.94
C SER A 98 3.33 14.58 -9.12
N LYS A 99 2.83 15.09 -10.25
CA LYS A 99 2.75 16.54 -10.52
C LYS A 99 1.49 17.18 -9.94
N LEU A 100 0.58 16.37 -9.40
CA LEU A 100 -0.65 16.85 -8.76
C LEU A 100 -0.28 17.31 -7.34
N THR A 101 -0.25 18.63 -7.15
CA THR A 101 0.10 19.28 -5.87
C THR A 101 -1.10 19.49 -4.96
#